data_AF-A0A254NBU2-F1
#
_entry.id   AF-A0A254NBU2-F1
#
_cell.length_a   1.000
_cell.length_b   1.000
_cell.length_c   1.000
_cell.angle_alpha   90.00
_cell.angle_beta   90.00
_cell.angle_gamma   90.00
#
_symmetry.space_group_name_H-M   'P 1'
#
loop_
_entity.id
_entity.type
_entity.pdbx_description
1 polymer ?
#
loop_
_entity_poly.entity_id
_entity_poly.type
_entity_poly.pdbx_seq_one_letter_code
_entity_poly.pdbx_strand_id
1 'polypeptide(L)'
;MKRILLPLTLVVAVAAQAQVTNNPKAKVDPKNNKVSNPVVEKPKVKLMSRDELRACIDQQEANAKEADAIKAEQASYKANAEKLKAEKATIEAGEAALAKQVADVKAEKEAILKAHETLTAEAPKLDKAELKARNDAYTARTTAFGTMIDAVKAADAEQATKRKAFSEKVDALDAQFKGIEDRTEKHFDASDKWKAECQNKPYDENDEKAIRKEKAAAAGK
;
A
#
# COMPACT_ATOMS: atom_id res chain seq x y z
N MET A 1 -17.73 -8.66 13.83
CA MET A 1 -17.24 -7.56 14.68
C MET A 1 -16.06 -6.95 13.95
N LYS A 2 -16.13 -5.66 13.57
CA LYS A 2 -15.02 -4.95 12.91
C LYS A 2 -13.87 -4.84 13.91
N ARG A 3 -12.78 -5.57 13.67
CA ARG A 3 -11.55 -5.45 14.47
C ARG A 3 -10.88 -4.13 14.08
N ILE A 4 -11.04 -3.12 14.93
CA ILE A 4 -10.28 -1.86 14.84
C ILE A 4 -8.82 -2.22 15.18
N LEU A 5 -7.93 -2.23 14.18
CA LEU A 5 -6.51 -2.52 14.36
C LEU A 5 -5.71 -1.22 14.47
N LEU A 6 -5.35 -0.88 15.72
CA LEU A 6 -4.26 0.04 16.05
C LEU A 6 -2.89 -0.63 15.82
N PRO A 7 -1.81 0.15 15.61
CA PRO A 7 -0.65 -0.25 14.85
C PRO A 7 0.36 -1.09 15.63
N LEU A 8 1.09 -1.90 14.85
CA LEU A 8 2.39 -2.54 15.11
C LEU A 8 3.14 -2.00 16.33
N THR A 9 3.33 -2.85 17.35
CA THR A 9 4.58 -3.03 18.10
C THR A 9 4.32 -3.97 19.30
N LEU A 10 4.60 -5.26 19.16
CA LEU A 10 4.97 -6.05 20.34
C LEU A 10 5.76 -7.30 19.93
N VAL A 11 7.09 -7.18 20.04
CA VAL A 11 8.02 -8.30 20.19
C VAL A 11 8.08 -8.60 21.68
N VAL A 12 7.71 -9.81 22.12
CA VAL A 12 8.23 -10.40 23.37
C VAL A 12 8.33 -11.91 23.20
N ALA A 13 9.56 -12.41 23.26
CA ALA A 13 9.90 -13.80 23.51
C ALA A 13 9.80 -14.10 25.01
N VAL A 14 9.20 -15.22 25.43
CA VAL A 14 9.44 -15.82 26.76
C VAL A 14 9.45 -17.35 26.66
N ALA A 15 10.47 -17.91 27.29
CA ALA A 15 10.84 -19.31 27.35
C ALA A 15 9.93 -20.16 28.26
N ALA A 16 9.98 -21.47 28.01
CA ALA A 16 9.38 -22.53 28.80
C ALA A 16 9.91 -22.60 30.23
N GLN A 17 9.02 -22.79 31.22
CA GLN A 17 9.27 -23.58 32.43
C GLN A 17 7.97 -24.23 32.92
N ALA A 18 7.92 -25.56 32.90
CA ALA A 18 6.92 -26.35 33.60
C ALA A 18 7.30 -26.45 35.08
N GLN A 19 6.38 -26.11 35.98
CA GLN A 19 6.52 -26.37 37.42
C GLN A 19 5.62 -27.55 37.80
N VAL A 20 6.23 -28.68 38.16
CA VAL A 20 5.57 -29.78 38.88
C VAL A 20 5.69 -29.48 40.37
N THR A 21 4.56 -29.30 41.05
CA THR A 21 4.51 -29.11 42.50
C THR A 21 4.52 -30.49 43.19
N ASN A 22 5.60 -30.80 43.91
CA ASN A 22 5.65 -31.96 44.81
C ASN A 22 5.27 -31.51 46.23
N ASN A 23 4.23 -32.12 46.81
CA ASN A 23 3.83 -31.90 48.21
C ASN A 23 4.65 -32.83 49.13
N PRO A 24 5.49 -32.29 50.05
CA PRO A 24 6.47 -33.08 50.79
C PRO A 24 5.93 -33.71 52.09
N LYS A 25 4.60 -33.86 52.27
CA LYS A 25 4.01 -34.29 53.55
C LYS A 25 3.15 -35.57 53.51
N ALA A 26 3.40 -36.50 52.59
CA ALA A 26 2.78 -37.83 52.67
C ALA A 26 3.62 -38.77 53.56
N LYS A 27 3.19 -38.95 54.81
CA LYS A 27 3.74 -39.96 55.74
C LYS A 27 3.24 -41.34 55.28
N VAL A 28 4.13 -42.27 54.99
CA VAL A 28 3.79 -43.63 54.54
C VAL A 28 4.18 -44.63 55.62
N ASP A 29 3.21 -45.42 56.09
CA ASP A 29 3.39 -46.49 57.09
C ASP A 29 3.86 -47.79 56.39
N PRO A 30 4.93 -48.49 56.81
CA PRO A 30 5.61 -49.48 55.97
C PRO A 30 4.98 -50.88 55.91
N LYS A 31 3.79 -51.12 56.49
CA LYS A 31 3.29 -52.48 56.73
C LYS A 31 1.84 -52.74 56.31
N ASN A 32 1.43 -52.26 55.14
CA ASN A 32 0.42 -52.95 54.31
C ASN A 32 0.23 -52.20 52.99
N ASN A 33 0.84 -52.66 51.91
CA ASN A 33 0.36 -52.29 50.57
C ASN A 33 0.79 -53.30 49.51
N LYS A 34 0.24 -54.52 49.59
CA LYS A 34 -0.07 -55.30 48.37
C LYS A 34 -1.47 -54.90 47.94
N VAL A 35 -1.59 -53.67 47.43
CA VAL A 35 -2.70 -53.30 46.57
C VAL A 35 -2.02 -52.88 45.30
N SER A 36 -2.13 -53.71 44.26
CA SER A 36 -1.80 -53.29 42.90
C SER A 36 -2.56 -51.99 42.68
N ASN A 37 -1.85 -50.86 42.69
CA ASN A 37 -2.45 -49.61 42.26
C ASN A 37 -3.05 -49.91 40.89
N PRO A 38 -4.36 -49.67 40.66
CA PRO A 38 -4.86 -49.70 39.31
C PRO A 38 -3.94 -48.75 38.54
N VAL A 39 -3.28 -49.27 37.50
CA VAL A 39 -2.68 -48.41 36.48
C VAL A 39 -3.88 -47.66 35.92
N VAL A 40 -4.19 -46.51 36.52
CA VAL A 40 -5.00 -45.51 35.87
C VAL A 40 -4.12 -45.09 34.72
N GLU A 41 -4.25 -45.79 33.59
CA GLU A 41 -3.70 -45.35 32.32
C GLU A 41 -4.20 -43.92 32.19
N LYS A 42 -3.31 -42.95 32.43
CA LYS A 42 -3.57 -41.56 32.07
C LYS A 42 -4.09 -41.61 30.65
N PRO A 43 -5.24 -41.00 30.33
CA PRO A 43 -5.76 -41.00 28.98
C PRO A 43 -4.61 -40.64 28.04
N LYS A 44 -4.23 -41.57 27.14
CA LYS A 44 -3.16 -41.32 26.17
C LYS A 44 -3.52 -40.01 25.48
N VAL A 45 -2.71 -38.98 25.72
CA VAL A 45 -2.91 -37.68 25.11
C VAL A 45 -2.96 -37.95 23.61
N LYS A 46 -4.10 -37.65 22.98
CA LYS A 46 -4.29 -37.92 21.56
C LYS A 46 -3.29 -37.07 20.79
N LEU A 47 -2.22 -37.71 20.32
CA LEU A 47 -1.25 -37.08 19.44
C LEU A 47 -1.92 -36.80 18.09
N MET A 48 -1.51 -35.70 17.49
CA MET A 48 -1.79 -35.41 16.10
C MET A 48 -1.21 -36.53 15.23
N SER A 49 -1.98 -36.98 14.24
CA SER A 49 -1.48 -37.91 13.24
C SER A 49 -0.40 -37.26 12.38
N ARG A 50 0.44 -38.08 11.77
CA ARG A 50 1.48 -37.62 10.84
C ARG A 50 0.92 -36.73 9.72
N ASP A 51 -0.27 -37.02 9.19
CA ASP A 51 -0.88 -36.23 8.12
C ASP A 51 -1.42 -34.89 8.61
N GLU A 52 -2.04 -34.86 9.80
CA GLU A 52 -2.42 -33.60 10.45
C GLU A 52 -1.17 -32.74 10.76
N LEU A 53 -0.07 -33.37 11.21
CA LEU A 53 1.20 -32.67 11.47
C LEU A 53 1.81 -32.10 10.18
N ARG A 54 1.76 -32.85 9.09
CA ARG A 54 2.20 -32.37 7.77
C ARG A 54 1.38 -31.16 7.34
N ALA A 55 0.05 -31.23 7.44
CA ALA A 55 -0.84 -30.13 7.11
C ALA A 55 -0.56 -28.88 7.97
N CYS A 56 -0.27 -29.05 9.26
CA CYS A 56 0.12 -27.97 10.15
C CYS A 56 1.45 -27.31 9.75
N ILE A 57 2.45 -28.09 9.35
CA ILE A 57 3.74 -27.56 8.86
C ILE A 57 3.54 -26.84 7.52
N ASP A 58 2.79 -27.43 6.58
CA ASP A 58 2.48 -26.82 5.28
C ASP A 58 1.77 -25.48 5.44
N GLN A 59 0.77 -25.41 6.31
CA GLN A 59 0.03 -24.18 6.59
C GLN A 59 0.90 -23.14 7.28
N GLN A 60 1.83 -23.54 8.16
CA GLN A 60 2.78 -22.61 8.77
C GLN A 60 3.72 -22.00 7.71
N GLU A 61 4.26 -22.82 6.82
CA GLU A 61 5.11 -22.36 5.71
C GLU A 61 4.34 -21.44 4.76
N ALA A 62 3.09 -21.78 4.43
CA ALA A 62 2.22 -20.93 3.60
C ALA A 62 1.95 -19.58 4.28
N ASN A 63 1.64 -19.58 5.58
CA ASN A 63 1.46 -18.37 6.36
C ASN A 63 2.74 -17.50 6.37
N ALA A 64 3.92 -18.10 6.56
CA ALA A 64 5.20 -17.37 6.54
C ALA A 64 5.47 -16.73 5.17
N LYS A 65 5.26 -17.48 4.08
CA LYS A 65 5.42 -16.98 2.71
C LYS A 65 4.45 -15.82 2.42
N GLU A 66 3.19 -15.95 2.84
CA GLU A 66 2.20 -14.89 2.64
C GLU A 66 2.54 -13.63 3.45
N ALA A 67 3.03 -13.78 4.68
CA ALA A 67 3.48 -12.65 5.48
C ALA A 67 4.63 -11.88 4.81
N ASP A 68 5.60 -12.60 4.23
CA ASP A 68 6.71 -11.97 3.51
C ASP A 68 6.26 -11.34 2.19
N ALA A 69 5.31 -11.96 1.48
CA ALA A 69 4.72 -11.39 0.27
C ALA A 69 3.94 -10.10 0.57
N ILE A 70 3.15 -10.06 1.65
CA ILE A 70 2.45 -8.85 2.10
C ILE A 70 3.45 -7.75 2.45
N LYS A 71 4.54 -8.07 3.19
CA LYS A 71 5.58 -7.08 3.50
C LYS A 71 6.26 -6.52 2.25
N ALA A 72 6.57 -7.38 1.28
CA ALA A 72 7.15 -6.94 0.00
C ALA A 72 6.19 -6.01 -0.76
N GLU A 73 4.90 -6.34 -0.77
CA GLU A 73 3.87 -5.51 -1.40
C GLU A 73 3.67 -4.17 -0.67
N GLN A 74 3.70 -4.16 0.67
CA GLN A 74 3.69 -2.93 1.47
C GLN A 74 4.91 -2.03 1.20
N ALA A 75 6.09 -2.61 1.00
CA ALA A 75 7.28 -1.85 0.61
C ALA A 75 7.13 -1.24 -0.79
N SER A 76 6.59 -2.01 -1.74
CA SER A 76 6.25 -1.52 -3.08
C SER A 76 5.22 -0.38 -3.04
N TYR A 77 4.15 -0.53 -2.25
CA TYR A 77 3.14 0.51 -2.04
C TYR A 77 3.77 1.82 -1.54
N LYS A 78 4.63 1.75 -0.50
CA LYS A 78 5.33 2.93 0.03
C LYS A 78 6.20 3.60 -1.03
N ALA A 79 6.95 2.82 -1.80
CA ALA A 79 7.78 3.36 -2.87
C ALA A 79 6.95 4.03 -3.98
N ASN A 80 5.81 3.45 -4.35
CA ASN A 80 4.89 4.03 -5.33
C ASN A 80 4.21 5.29 -4.82
N ALA A 81 3.81 5.33 -3.54
CA ALA A 81 3.23 6.51 -2.91
C ALA A 81 4.21 7.70 -2.91
N GLU A 82 5.49 7.49 -2.59
CA GLU A 82 6.51 8.55 -2.64
C GLU A 82 6.75 9.05 -4.06
N LYS A 83 6.77 8.16 -5.06
CA LYS A 83 6.85 8.57 -6.47
C LYS A 83 5.65 9.42 -6.87
N LEU A 84 4.43 9.03 -6.47
CA LEU A 84 3.23 9.80 -6.78
C LEU A 84 3.21 11.15 -6.08
N LYS A 85 3.74 11.25 -4.87
CA LYS A 85 3.89 12.54 -4.18
C LYS A 85 4.82 13.49 -4.95
N ALA A 86 5.92 13.00 -5.49
CA ALA A 86 6.83 13.79 -6.33
C ALA A 86 6.19 14.19 -7.67
N GLU A 87 5.44 13.28 -8.30
CA GLU A 87 4.71 13.56 -9.53
C GLU A 87 3.61 14.62 -9.30
N LYS A 88 2.88 14.54 -8.19
CA LYS A 88 1.88 15.54 -7.78
C LYS A 88 2.48 16.93 -7.71
N ALA A 89 3.64 17.09 -7.07
CA ALA A 89 4.32 18.38 -6.96
C ALA A 89 4.70 18.95 -8.35
N THR A 90 5.08 18.08 -9.28
CA THR A 90 5.40 18.47 -10.67
C THR A 90 4.15 18.96 -11.41
N ILE A 91 3.02 18.27 -11.24
CA ILE A 91 1.74 18.67 -11.84
C ILE A 91 1.27 20.00 -11.24
N GLU A 92 1.32 20.16 -9.92
CA GLU A 92 0.93 21.42 -9.25
C GLU A 92 1.77 22.61 -9.72
N ALA A 93 3.07 22.43 -9.93
CA ALA A 93 3.92 23.46 -10.53
C ALA A 93 3.52 23.79 -11.97
N GLY A 94 3.15 22.78 -12.75
CA GLY A 94 2.62 22.92 -14.11
C GLY A 94 1.29 23.68 -14.17
N GLU A 95 0.37 23.38 -13.26
CA GLU A 95 -0.92 24.08 -13.12
C GLU A 95 -0.72 25.55 -12.73
N ALA A 96 0.21 25.83 -11.81
CA ALA A 96 0.52 27.21 -11.42
C ALA A 96 1.11 28.01 -12.59
N ALA A 97 1.96 27.39 -13.40
CA ALA A 97 2.50 28.01 -14.61
C ALA A 97 1.40 28.26 -15.66
N LEU A 98 0.51 27.29 -15.89
CA LEU A 98 -0.62 27.45 -16.80
C LEU A 98 -1.57 28.56 -16.34
N ALA A 99 -1.89 28.61 -15.05
CA ALA A 99 -2.73 29.66 -14.46
C ALA A 99 -2.14 31.06 -14.69
N LYS A 100 -0.81 31.20 -14.57
CA LYS A 100 -0.12 32.46 -14.89
C LYS A 100 -0.27 32.81 -16.37
N GLN A 101 -0.05 31.87 -17.28
CA GLN A 101 -0.20 32.13 -18.72
C GLN A 101 -1.64 32.52 -19.08
N VAL A 102 -2.65 31.89 -18.47
CA VAL A 102 -4.06 32.26 -18.64
C VAL A 102 -4.32 33.68 -18.14
N ALA A 103 -3.75 34.07 -17.01
CA ALA A 103 -3.85 35.44 -16.49
C ALA A 103 -3.19 36.46 -17.44
N ASP A 104 -2.01 36.14 -17.98
CA ASP A 104 -1.29 36.99 -18.94
C ASP A 104 -2.09 37.16 -20.23
N VAL A 105 -2.69 36.08 -20.76
CA VAL A 105 -3.61 36.14 -21.92
C VAL A 105 -4.83 37.01 -21.62
N LYS A 106 -5.41 36.91 -20.43
CA LYS A 106 -6.56 37.75 -20.05
C LYS A 106 -6.17 39.24 -20.00
N ALA A 107 -5.03 39.55 -19.39
CA ALA A 107 -4.53 40.92 -19.30
C ALA A 107 -4.22 41.50 -20.70
N GLU A 108 -3.60 40.71 -21.58
CA GLU A 108 -3.28 41.14 -22.94
C GLU A 108 -4.54 41.36 -23.78
N LYS A 109 -5.57 40.51 -23.62
CA LYS A 109 -6.88 40.72 -24.24
C LYS A 109 -7.47 42.08 -23.87
N GLU A 110 -7.47 42.41 -22.57
CA GLU A 110 -7.99 43.70 -22.08
C GLU A 110 -7.18 44.89 -22.63
N ALA A 111 -5.86 44.74 -22.71
CA ALA A 111 -4.99 45.77 -23.25
C ALA A 111 -5.17 45.99 -24.77
N ILE A 112 -5.39 44.91 -25.54
CA ILE A 112 -5.73 44.98 -26.96
C ILE A 112 -7.07 45.69 -27.18
N LEU A 113 -8.09 45.37 -26.38
CA LEU A 113 -9.40 46.04 -26.46
C LEU A 113 -9.28 47.54 -26.21
N LYS A 114 -8.55 47.96 -25.17
CA LYS A 114 -8.28 49.38 -24.90
C LYS A 114 -7.49 50.05 -26.03
N ALA A 115 -6.51 49.36 -26.59
CA ALA A 115 -5.72 49.87 -27.71
C ALA A 115 -6.61 50.07 -28.96
N HIS A 116 -7.55 49.16 -29.22
CA HIS A 116 -8.52 49.28 -30.30
C HIS A 116 -9.48 50.46 -30.10
N GLU A 117 -10.02 50.63 -28.89
CA GLU A 117 -10.88 51.77 -28.54
C GLU A 117 -10.14 53.09 -28.76
N THR A 118 -8.90 53.19 -28.28
CA THR A 118 -8.05 54.37 -28.45
C THR A 118 -7.77 54.65 -29.94
N LEU A 119 -7.39 53.62 -30.70
CA LEU A 119 -7.13 53.74 -32.13
C LEU A 119 -8.37 54.22 -32.89
N THR A 120 -9.55 53.70 -32.54
CA THR A 120 -10.83 54.09 -33.15
C THR A 120 -11.16 55.56 -32.85
N ALA A 121 -10.96 56.00 -31.60
CA ALA A 121 -11.24 57.37 -31.18
C ALA A 121 -10.26 58.41 -31.76
N GLU A 122 -9.00 58.03 -31.97
CA GLU A 122 -7.95 58.91 -32.48
C GLU A 122 -7.82 58.87 -34.00
N ALA A 123 -8.29 57.82 -34.68
CA ALA A 123 -8.16 57.66 -36.13
C ALA A 123 -8.56 58.88 -36.97
N PRO A 124 -9.66 59.64 -36.66
CA PRO A 124 -10.02 60.82 -37.44
C PRO A 124 -9.06 62.01 -37.29
N LYS A 125 -8.18 61.99 -36.27
CA LYS A 125 -7.26 63.07 -35.91
C LYS A 125 -5.82 62.81 -36.38
N LEU A 126 -5.53 61.57 -36.76
CA LEU A 126 -4.20 61.14 -37.19
C LEU A 126 -4.03 61.36 -38.68
N ASP A 127 -2.80 61.68 -39.10
CA ASP A 127 -2.49 61.68 -40.52
C ASP A 127 -2.44 60.24 -41.08
N LYS A 128 -2.36 60.12 -42.41
CA LYS A 128 -2.37 58.82 -43.09
C LYS A 128 -1.18 57.93 -42.71
N ALA A 129 0.00 58.52 -42.46
CA ALA A 129 1.19 57.77 -42.13
C ALA A 129 1.13 57.26 -40.67
N GLU A 130 0.70 58.12 -39.74
CA GLU A 130 0.50 57.77 -38.34
C GLU A 130 -0.58 56.70 -38.15
N LEU A 131 -1.73 56.87 -38.82
CA LEU A 131 -2.81 55.89 -38.77
C LEU A 131 -2.36 54.53 -39.31
N LYS A 132 -1.59 54.51 -40.40
CA LYS A 132 -1.04 53.26 -40.94
C LYS A 132 -0.08 52.61 -39.92
N ALA A 133 0.86 53.36 -39.38
CA ALA A 133 1.82 52.84 -38.41
C ALA A 133 1.14 52.24 -37.17
N ARG A 134 0.10 52.90 -36.64
CA ARG A 134 -0.66 52.38 -35.49
C ARG A 134 -1.49 51.14 -35.83
N ASN A 135 -2.10 51.08 -37.02
CA ASN A 135 -2.80 49.87 -37.48
C ASN A 135 -1.85 48.68 -37.67
N ASP A 136 -0.65 48.92 -38.22
CA ASP A 136 0.38 47.88 -38.37
C ASP A 136 0.81 47.36 -36.98
N ALA A 137 1.04 48.25 -36.01
CA ALA A 137 1.38 47.87 -34.64
C ALA A 137 0.24 47.09 -33.94
N TYR A 138 -1.01 47.52 -34.10
CA TYR A 138 -2.18 46.82 -33.57
C TYR A 138 -2.33 45.41 -34.19
N THR A 139 -2.09 45.29 -35.50
CA THR A 139 -2.14 44.01 -36.22
C THR A 139 -1.02 43.07 -35.76
N ALA A 140 0.19 43.59 -35.57
CA ALA A 140 1.30 42.81 -35.02
C ALA A 140 0.98 42.29 -33.61
N ARG A 141 0.41 43.15 -32.76
CA ARG A 141 0.00 42.79 -31.39
C ARG A 141 -1.10 41.72 -31.35
N THR A 142 -2.13 41.86 -32.18
CA THR A 142 -3.22 40.87 -32.26
C THR A 142 -2.74 39.53 -32.83
N THR A 143 -1.78 39.55 -33.77
CA THR A 143 -1.12 38.33 -34.27
C THR A 143 -0.34 37.63 -33.15
N ALA A 144 0.49 38.37 -32.41
CA ALA A 144 1.23 37.82 -31.27
C ALA A 144 0.29 37.25 -30.19
N PHE A 145 -0.82 37.93 -29.93
CA PHE A 145 -1.86 37.45 -29.01
C PHE A 145 -2.50 36.13 -29.48
N GLY A 146 -2.74 35.97 -30.77
CA GLY A 146 -3.17 34.69 -31.36
C GLY A 146 -2.18 33.56 -31.02
N THR A 147 -0.88 33.80 -31.18
CA THR A 147 0.16 32.83 -30.82
C THR A 147 0.17 32.51 -29.31
N MET A 148 -0.07 33.50 -28.45
CA MET A 148 -0.18 33.27 -27.00
C MET A 148 -1.36 32.37 -26.64
N ILE A 149 -2.52 32.57 -27.29
CA ILE A 149 -3.69 31.71 -27.08
C ILE A 149 -3.38 30.27 -27.48
N ASP A 150 -2.74 30.05 -28.62
CA ASP A 150 -2.43 28.71 -29.09
C ASP A 150 -1.40 28.01 -28.19
N ALA A 151 -0.43 28.76 -27.66
CA ALA A 151 0.50 28.25 -26.65
C ALA A 151 -0.22 27.82 -25.35
N VAL A 152 -1.18 28.62 -24.86
CA VAL A 152 -1.97 28.27 -23.66
C VAL A 152 -2.84 27.05 -23.91
N LYS A 153 -3.48 26.94 -25.07
CA LYS A 153 -4.27 25.74 -25.44
C LYS A 153 -3.41 24.49 -25.47
N ALA A 154 -2.21 24.57 -26.05
CA ALA A 154 -1.27 23.45 -26.07
C ALA A 154 -0.83 23.06 -24.66
N ALA A 155 -0.51 24.04 -23.81
CA ALA A 155 -0.13 23.81 -22.42
C ALA A 155 -1.27 23.19 -21.59
N ASP A 156 -2.51 23.65 -21.76
CA ASP A 156 -3.68 23.05 -21.09
C ASP A 156 -3.93 21.61 -21.53
N ALA A 157 -3.82 21.31 -22.83
CA ALA A 157 -3.95 19.94 -23.33
C ALA A 157 -2.88 19.01 -22.76
N GLU A 158 -1.64 19.49 -22.66
CA GLU A 158 -0.53 18.76 -22.03
C GLU A 158 -0.81 18.50 -20.54
N GLN A 159 -1.24 19.52 -19.79
CA GLN A 159 -1.59 19.36 -18.38
C GLN A 159 -2.78 18.43 -18.19
N ALA A 160 -3.80 18.48 -19.05
CA ALA A 160 -4.94 17.56 -19.01
C ALA A 160 -4.50 16.10 -19.13
N THR A 161 -3.54 15.82 -20.01
CA THR A 161 -2.96 14.48 -20.17
C THR A 161 -2.20 14.04 -18.92
N LYS A 162 -1.41 14.94 -18.31
CA LYS A 162 -0.71 14.67 -17.04
C LYS A 162 -1.67 14.42 -15.89
N ARG A 163 -2.71 15.24 -15.74
CA ARG A 163 -3.76 15.06 -14.73
C ARG A 163 -4.44 13.69 -14.86
N LYS A 164 -4.79 13.29 -16.08
CA LYS A 164 -5.41 11.99 -16.35
C LYS A 164 -4.48 10.83 -15.97
N ALA A 165 -3.23 10.85 -16.45
CA ALA A 165 -2.26 9.81 -16.14
C ALA A 165 -1.96 9.71 -14.64
N PHE A 166 -1.91 10.85 -13.93
CA PHE A 166 -1.75 10.87 -12.48
C PHE A 166 -2.95 10.26 -11.76
N SER A 167 -4.18 10.59 -12.19
CA SER A 167 -5.41 10.00 -11.63
C SER A 167 -5.41 8.48 -11.75
N GLU A 168 -5.07 7.94 -12.93
CA GLU A 168 -5.01 6.49 -13.16
C GLU A 168 -4.00 5.80 -12.22
N LYS A 169 -2.86 6.45 -11.93
CA LYS A 169 -1.88 5.91 -10.98
C LYS A 169 -2.35 6.00 -9.54
N VAL A 170 -3.10 7.04 -9.16
CA VAL A 170 -3.72 7.15 -7.84
C VAL A 170 -4.75 6.03 -7.64
N ASP A 171 -5.59 5.77 -8.65
CA ASP A 171 -6.56 4.66 -8.61
C ASP A 171 -5.86 3.30 -8.48
N ALA A 172 -4.75 3.10 -9.20
CA ALA A 172 -3.94 1.89 -9.08
C ALA A 172 -3.30 1.73 -7.69
N LEU A 173 -2.84 2.82 -7.07
CA LEU A 173 -2.28 2.81 -5.71
C LEU A 173 -3.37 2.49 -4.67
N ASP A 174 -4.58 3.03 -4.82
CA ASP A 174 -5.74 2.71 -3.98
C ASP A 174 -6.17 1.25 -4.11
N ALA A 175 -6.20 0.72 -5.34
CA ALA A 175 -6.46 -0.70 -5.58
C ALA A 175 -5.38 -1.60 -4.94
N GLN A 176 -4.10 -1.20 -5.02
CA GLN A 176 -3.00 -1.91 -4.34
C GLN A 176 -3.20 -1.91 -2.81
N PHE A 177 -3.57 -0.76 -2.23
CA PHE A 177 -3.83 -0.66 -0.80
C PHE A 177 -4.94 -1.61 -0.34
N LYS A 178 -6.09 -1.60 -1.04
CA LYS A 178 -7.20 -2.51 -0.77
C LYS A 178 -6.79 -3.98 -0.90
N GLY A 179 -6.00 -4.30 -1.92
CA GLY A 179 -5.46 -5.65 -2.10
C GLY A 179 -4.58 -6.10 -0.93
N ILE A 180 -3.72 -5.22 -0.42
CA ILE A 180 -2.89 -5.49 0.77
C ILE A 180 -3.77 -5.70 2.01
N GLU A 181 -4.79 -4.86 2.23
CA GLU A 181 -5.71 -5.00 3.37
C GLU A 181 -6.45 -6.34 3.34
N ASP A 182 -7.07 -6.68 2.20
CA ASP A 182 -7.80 -7.94 2.03
C ASP A 182 -6.90 -9.17 2.26
N ARG A 183 -5.67 -9.13 1.75
CA ARG A 183 -4.69 -10.21 1.96
C ARG A 183 -4.25 -10.29 3.41
N THR A 184 -4.07 -9.15 4.07
CA THR A 184 -3.69 -9.08 5.48
C THR A 184 -4.78 -9.68 6.38
N GLU A 185 -6.05 -9.36 6.13
CA GLU A 185 -7.18 -9.95 6.86
C GLU A 185 -7.23 -11.48 6.67
N LYS A 186 -7.15 -11.95 5.42
CA LYS A 186 -7.12 -13.40 5.11
C LYS A 186 -5.92 -14.10 5.76
N HIS A 187 -4.76 -13.45 5.79
CA HIS A 187 -3.58 -13.99 6.44
C HIS A 187 -3.78 -14.11 7.96
N PHE A 188 -4.43 -13.13 8.60
CA PHE A 188 -4.75 -13.22 10.03
C PHE A 188 -5.74 -14.34 10.33
N ASP A 189 -6.79 -14.51 9.52
CA ASP A 189 -7.73 -15.62 9.68
C ASP A 189 -7.04 -16.98 9.50
N ALA A 190 -6.18 -17.11 8.49
CA ALA A 190 -5.40 -18.33 8.26
C ALA A 190 -4.40 -18.60 9.41
N SER A 191 -3.81 -17.55 9.98
CA SER A 191 -2.94 -17.65 11.15
C SER A 191 -3.71 -18.08 12.39
N ASP A 192 -4.86 -17.48 12.66
CA ASP A 192 -5.71 -17.80 13.82
C ASP A 192 -6.26 -19.23 13.72
N LYS A 193 -6.67 -19.66 12.52
CA LYS A 193 -7.05 -21.05 12.25
C LYS A 193 -5.90 -22.01 12.53
N TRP A 194 -4.71 -21.72 12.01
CA TRP A 194 -3.52 -22.53 12.29
C TRP A 194 -3.20 -22.60 13.79
N LYS A 195 -3.30 -21.49 14.51
CA LYS A 195 -3.07 -21.48 15.97
C LYS A 195 -4.06 -22.38 16.70
N ALA A 196 -5.34 -22.31 16.34
CA ALA A 196 -6.39 -23.13 16.92
C ALA A 196 -6.21 -24.64 16.62
N GLU A 197 -5.75 -24.96 15.41
CA GLU A 197 -5.66 -26.34 14.94
C GLU A 197 -4.30 -26.99 15.24
N CYS A 198 -3.23 -26.21 15.39
CA CYS A 198 -1.85 -26.71 15.36
C CYS A 198 -0.95 -26.26 16.53
N GLN A 199 -0.96 -24.98 16.93
CA GLN A 199 0.13 -24.37 17.74
C GLN A 199 0.42 -25.09 19.08
N ASN A 200 -0.61 -25.61 19.74
CA ASN A 200 -0.46 -26.27 21.05
C ASN A 200 -0.90 -27.73 21.02
N LYS A 201 -1.04 -28.33 19.83
CA LYS A 201 -1.43 -29.73 19.73
C LYS A 201 -0.20 -30.64 19.84
N PRO A 202 -0.25 -31.67 20.70
CA PRO A 202 0.86 -32.58 20.88
C PRO A 202 1.00 -33.49 19.65
N TYR A 203 2.23 -33.79 19.25
CA TYR A 203 2.58 -34.62 18.10
C TYR A 203 3.78 -35.51 18.42
N ASP A 204 4.06 -36.51 17.58
CA ASP A 204 5.28 -37.33 17.68
C ASP A 204 6.46 -36.63 16.98
N GLU A 205 7.54 -36.39 17.71
CA GLU A 205 8.76 -35.75 17.17
C GLU A 205 9.41 -36.56 16.04
N ASN A 206 9.22 -37.89 16.02
CA ASN A 206 9.71 -38.73 14.93
C ASN A 206 8.94 -38.48 13.63
N ASP A 207 7.63 -38.24 13.72
CA ASP A 207 6.81 -37.87 12.57
C ASP A 207 7.24 -36.51 12.02
N GLU A 208 7.53 -35.53 12.90
CA GLU A 208 8.04 -34.22 12.49
C GLU A 208 9.38 -34.35 11.75
N LYS A 209 10.34 -35.11 12.29
CA LYS A 209 11.65 -35.35 11.67
C LYS A 209 11.50 -36.01 10.29
N ALA A 210 10.61 -37.00 10.18
CA ALA A 210 10.32 -37.66 8.91
C ALA A 210 9.75 -36.68 7.88
N ILE A 211 8.74 -35.87 8.26
CA ILE A 211 8.13 -34.87 7.38
C ILE A 211 9.15 -33.81 6.93
N ARG A 212 9.97 -33.29 7.85
CA ARG A 212 11.01 -32.30 7.52
C ARG A 212 12.06 -32.89 6.57
N LYS A 213 12.47 -34.14 6.76
CA LYS A 213 13.40 -34.84 5.87
C LYS A 213 12.82 -35.01 4.45
N GLU A 214 11.55 -35.40 4.35
CA GLU A 214 10.85 -35.53 3.07
C GLU A 214 10.76 -34.20 2.33
N LYS A 215 10.39 -33.13 3.05
CA LYS A 215 10.34 -31.77 2.49
C LYS A 215 11.70 -31.27 2.01
N ALA A 216 12.76 -31.50 2.78
CA ALA A 216 14.12 -31.14 2.38
C ALA A 216 14.58 -31.90 1.13
N ALA A 217 14.25 -33.19 1.04
CA ALA A 217 14.54 -34.01 -0.14
C ALA A 217 13.73 -33.57 -1.38
N ALA A 218 12.51 -33.06 -1.19
CA ALA A 218 11.68 -32.53 -2.26
C ALA A 218 12.15 -31.15 -2.75
N ALA A 219 12.70 -30.30 -1.87
CA ALA A 219 13.19 -28.97 -2.21
C ALA A 219 14.57 -28.96 -2.91
N GLY A 220 15.32 -30.06 -2.84
CA GLY A 220 16.63 -30.23 -3.49
C GLY A 220 16.58 -30.89 -4.87
N LYS A 221 15.38 -31.11 -5.42
CA LYS A 221 15.14 -31.57 -6.79
C LYS A 221 14.60 -30.41 -7.62
#